data_AF-A0A323TW86-F1
#
_entry.id   AF-A0A323TW86-F1
#
_cell.length_a   1.000
_cell.length_b   1.000
_cell.length_c   1.000
_cell.angle_alpha   90.00
_cell.angle_beta   90.00
_cell.angle_gamma   90.00
#
_symmetry.space_group_name_H-M   'P 1'
#
loop_
_entity.id
_entity.type
_entity.pdbx_description
1 polymer ?
#
loop_
_entity_poly.entity_id
_entity_poly.type
_entity_poly.pdbx_seq_one_letter_code
_entity_poly.pdbx_strand_id
1 'polypeptide(L)'
;MYIHFLNLNHLYYSIVDIIDEIYQTGTLEENREIKSFFYKLVRENIQDFYDIFLKYNYPNLKKENCYSFFNELIDILNKKFPEDKKTKEFINFFKSGIKNNEFILLTDNEDDTLIDDYEHFYTDPVLIFEDSKFIFDNEETICNKIENRKIILRKNLEDITLDKNQKFELEDYKRILDKADISFQDSKNNKFIQISDCVVGILGKFFEYINITSLEEIKKTDYLNIEGIALLIELLDKSVNYSELLLKNIQADLEVEKLFFLRSKFDIYNFLKYILRS
;
A
#
# COMPACT_ATOMS: atom_id res chain seq x y z
N MET A 1 19.54 -16.91 -1.88
CA MET A 1 19.09 -15.55 -1.60
C MET A 1 17.66 -15.41 -2.07
N TYR A 2 16.83 -14.81 -1.23
CA TYR A 2 15.47 -14.36 -1.50
C TYR A 2 15.39 -12.89 -1.09
N ILE A 3 14.40 -12.16 -1.60
CA ILE A 3 14.15 -10.78 -1.22
C ILE A 3 12.81 -10.68 -0.52
N HIS A 4 12.81 -10.00 0.61
CA HIS A 4 11.60 -9.51 1.25
C HIS A 4 11.56 -8.01 0.97
N PHE A 5 10.49 -7.50 0.38
CA PHE A 5 10.30 -6.06 0.25
C PHE A 5 8.85 -5.63 0.46
N LEU A 6 8.72 -4.38 0.88
CA LEU A 6 7.50 -3.61 0.82
C LEU A 6 7.62 -2.56 -0.29
N ASN A 7 6.69 -2.55 -1.23
CA ASN A 7 6.48 -1.44 -2.14
C ASN A 7 5.20 -0.69 -1.75
N LEU A 8 5.31 0.64 -1.62
CA LEU A 8 4.21 1.51 -1.25
C LEU A 8 4.09 2.62 -2.29
N ASN A 9 2.97 2.65 -3.00
CA ASN A 9 2.62 3.80 -3.82
C ASN A 9 1.92 4.85 -2.94
N HIS A 10 2.65 5.91 -2.61
CA HIS A 10 2.17 6.95 -1.67
C HIS A 10 0.87 7.61 -2.13
N LEU A 11 0.73 7.94 -3.42
CA LEU A 11 -0.49 8.53 -3.94
C LEU A 11 -1.68 7.59 -3.77
N TYR A 12 -1.52 6.32 -4.19
CA TYR A 12 -2.56 5.31 -4.00
C TYR A 12 -2.93 5.16 -2.52
N TYR A 13 -1.94 4.94 -1.66
CA TYR A 13 -2.16 4.74 -0.24
C TYR A 13 -2.85 5.94 0.42
N SER A 14 -2.55 7.15 -0.04
CA SER A 14 -3.16 8.37 0.50
C SER A 14 -4.60 8.62 0.10
N ILE A 15 -5.14 7.94 -0.91
CA ILE A 15 -6.49 8.26 -1.45
C ILE A 15 -7.47 7.09 -1.36
N VAL A 16 -7.01 5.89 -0.99
CA VAL A 16 -7.87 4.71 -0.89
C VAL A 16 -8.95 4.86 0.17
N ASP A 17 -8.68 5.63 1.23
CA ASP A 17 -9.65 5.90 2.30
C ASP A 17 -10.88 6.67 1.80
N ILE A 18 -10.73 7.48 0.73
CA ILE A 18 -11.88 8.14 0.09
C ILE A 18 -12.85 7.10 -0.47
N ILE A 19 -12.32 6.02 -1.04
CA ILE A 19 -13.12 4.92 -1.60
C ILE A 19 -13.65 4.03 -0.48
N ASP A 20 -12.83 3.69 0.51
CA ASP A 20 -13.25 2.85 1.62
C ASP A 20 -14.34 3.50 2.48
N GLU A 21 -14.35 4.82 2.58
CA GLU A 21 -15.41 5.55 3.26
C GLU A 21 -16.77 5.35 2.55
N ILE A 22 -16.79 5.40 1.22
CA ILE A 22 -18.03 5.33 0.43
C ILE A 22 -18.41 3.91 0.01
N TYR A 23 -17.48 2.96 0.05
CA TYR A 23 -17.68 1.58 -0.37
C TYR A 23 -18.04 0.69 0.82
N GLN A 24 -19.33 0.66 1.18
CA GLN A 24 -19.79 -0.12 2.35
C GLN A 24 -20.22 -1.56 2.02
N THR A 25 -20.53 -1.87 0.77
CA THR A 25 -21.10 -3.16 0.36
C THR A 25 -20.54 -3.62 -0.98
N GLY A 26 -20.10 -4.87 -1.06
CA GLY A 26 -19.68 -5.52 -2.30
C GLY A 26 -18.47 -6.44 -2.06
N THR A 27 -17.82 -6.85 -3.13
CA THR A 27 -16.66 -7.75 -3.05
C THR A 27 -15.35 -6.98 -2.86
N LEU A 28 -14.31 -7.68 -2.40
CA LEU A 28 -12.96 -7.12 -2.31
C LEU A 28 -12.36 -6.81 -3.68
N GLU A 29 -12.72 -7.60 -4.70
CA GLU A 29 -12.27 -7.40 -6.08
C GLU A 29 -12.84 -6.08 -6.64
N GLU A 30 -14.15 -5.88 -6.53
CA GLU A 30 -14.81 -4.63 -6.94
C GLU A 30 -14.24 -3.41 -6.20
N ASN A 31 -13.96 -3.51 -4.89
CA ASN A 31 -13.32 -2.44 -4.13
C ASN A 31 -11.95 -2.07 -4.71
N ARG A 32 -11.12 -3.07 -5.04
CA ARG A 32 -9.79 -2.85 -5.62
C ARG A 32 -9.87 -2.24 -7.02
N GLU A 33 -10.81 -2.70 -7.85
CA GLU A 33 -11.03 -2.12 -9.19
C GLU A 33 -11.42 -0.64 -9.10
N ILE A 34 -12.34 -0.29 -8.19
CA ILE A 34 -12.78 1.10 -7.96
C ILE A 34 -11.63 1.96 -7.46
N LYS A 35 -10.83 1.48 -6.50
CA LYS A 35 -9.63 2.17 -6.01
C LYS A 35 -8.60 2.39 -7.10
N SER A 36 -8.33 1.36 -7.89
CA SER A 36 -7.40 1.41 -9.03
C SER A 36 -7.87 2.44 -10.07
N PHE A 37 -9.17 2.45 -10.38
CA PHE A 37 -9.76 3.42 -11.30
C PHE A 37 -9.70 4.85 -10.75
N PHE A 38 -10.02 5.06 -9.48
CA PHE A 38 -9.90 6.37 -8.84
C PHE A 38 -8.47 6.90 -8.88
N TYR A 39 -7.51 6.05 -8.51
CA TYR A 39 -6.09 6.37 -8.59
C TYR A 39 -5.66 6.79 -9.99
N LYS A 40 -6.15 6.10 -11.03
CA LYS A 40 -5.88 6.51 -12.42
C LYS A 40 -6.34 7.94 -12.69
N LEU A 41 -7.60 8.26 -12.33
CA LEU A 41 -8.20 9.58 -12.56
C LEU A 41 -7.44 10.69 -11.84
N VAL A 42 -7.05 10.44 -10.58
CA VAL A 42 -6.27 11.36 -9.75
C VAL A 42 -4.87 11.54 -10.35
N ARG A 43 -4.16 10.45 -10.65
CA ARG A 43 -2.80 10.49 -11.19
C ARG A 43 -2.71 11.28 -12.49
N GLU A 44 -3.68 11.13 -13.40
CA GLU A 44 -3.73 11.84 -14.67
C GLU A 44 -4.04 13.35 -14.51
N ASN A 45 -4.57 13.78 -13.35
CA ASN A 45 -4.98 15.16 -13.07
C ASN A 45 -4.51 15.64 -11.70
N ILE A 46 -3.29 15.25 -11.30
CA ILE A 46 -2.83 15.37 -9.91
C ILE A 46 -2.97 16.78 -9.32
N GLN A 47 -2.74 17.83 -10.11
CA GLN A 47 -2.84 19.21 -9.65
C GLN A 47 -4.28 19.60 -9.28
N ASP A 48 -5.27 19.22 -10.10
CA ASP A 48 -6.67 19.56 -9.85
C ASP A 48 -7.18 18.90 -8.56
N PHE A 49 -6.77 17.66 -8.29
CA PHE A 49 -7.13 16.95 -7.05
C PHE A 49 -6.35 17.48 -5.85
N TYR A 50 -5.07 17.79 -6.01
CA TYR A 50 -4.26 18.40 -4.97
C TYR A 50 -4.85 19.73 -4.50
N ASP A 51 -5.35 20.57 -5.42
CA ASP A 51 -5.99 21.84 -5.08
C ASP A 51 -7.27 21.63 -4.24
N ILE A 52 -8.06 20.58 -4.55
CA ILE A 52 -9.21 20.18 -3.72
C ILE A 52 -8.74 19.70 -2.34
N PHE A 53 -7.72 18.84 -2.29
CA PHE A 53 -7.21 18.28 -1.04
C PHE A 53 -6.76 19.39 -0.09
N LEU A 54 -6.00 20.36 -0.60
CA LEU A 54 -5.61 21.56 0.16
C LEU A 54 -6.81 22.41 0.58
N LYS A 55 -7.78 22.64 -0.31
CA LYS A 55 -8.95 23.47 -0.01
C LYS A 55 -9.78 22.95 1.16
N TYR A 56 -9.86 21.62 1.30
CA TYR A 56 -10.69 20.95 2.30
C TYR A 56 -9.90 20.35 3.47
N ASN A 57 -8.58 20.60 3.54
CA ASN A 57 -7.67 20.04 4.54
C ASN A 57 -7.65 18.50 4.55
N TYR A 58 -7.79 17.85 3.39
CA TYR A 58 -7.64 16.40 3.29
C TYR A 58 -6.24 15.96 3.77
N PRO A 59 -6.11 14.89 4.59
CA PRO A 59 -7.13 13.89 4.94
C PRO A 59 -8.00 14.22 6.16
N ASN A 60 -7.82 15.37 6.81
CA ASN A 60 -8.64 15.82 7.95
C ASN A 60 -9.77 16.76 7.52
N LEU A 61 -10.81 16.21 6.91
CA LEU A 61 -11.98 16.99 6.52
C LEU A 61 -12.73 17.49 7.77
N LYS A 62 -13.28 18.70 7.68
CA LYS A 62 -14.31 19.14 8.63
C LYS A 62 -15.63 18.47 8.28
N LYS A 63 -16.37 17.98 9.29
CA LYS A 63 -17.64 17.26 9.11
C LYS A 63 -18.66 18.04 8.28
N GLU A 64 -18.71 19.36 8.46
CA GLU A 64 -19.58 20.25 7.67
C GLU A 64 -19.19 20.37 6.18
N ASN A 65 -17.95 20.06 5.83
CA ASN A 65 -17.39 20.22 4.49
C ASN A 65 -17.33 18.93 3.68
N CYS A 66 -17.54 17.75 4.29
CA CYS A 66 -17.42 16.46 3.61
C CYS A 66 -18.27 16.39 2.32
N TYR A 67 -19.53 16.82 2.37
CA TYR A 67 -20.39 16.84 1.17
C TYR A 67 -19.87 17.78 0.08
N SER A 68 -19.35 18.96 0.46
CA SER A 68 -18.77 19.92 -0.48
C SER A 68 -17.50 19.37 -1.14
N PHE A 69 -16.65 18.69 -0.37
CA PHE A 69 -15.47 18.00 -0.87
C PHE A 69 -15.83 16.99 -1.98
N PHE A 70 -16.78 16.09 -1.70
CA PHE A 70 -17.20 15.10 -2.70
C PHE A 70 -17.88 15.72 -3.92
N ASN A 71 -18.69 16.76 -3.73
CA ASN A 71 -19.31 17.48 -4.86
C ASN A 71 -18.25 18.09 -5.78
N GLU A 72 -17.19 18.67 -5.22
CA GLU A 72 -16.13 19.27 -6.03
C GLU A 72 -15.27 18.21 -6.74
N LEU A 73 -15.01 17.06 -6.11
CA LEU A 73 -14.41 15.91 -6.80
C LEU A 73 -15.26 15.47 -8.01
N ILE A 74 -16.58 15.35 -7.81
CA ILE A 74 -17.53 14.99 -8.87
C ILE A 74 -17.53 16.04 -9.99
N ASP A 75 -17.48 17.33 -9.65
CA ASP A 75 -17.46 18.42 -10.63
C ASP A 75 -16.19 18.40 -11.49
N ILE A 76 -15.02 18.20 -10.87
CA ILE A 76 -13.76 18.05 -11.60
C ILE A 76 -13.79 16.81 -12.51
N LEU A 77 -14.30 15.68 -12.02
CA LEU A 77 -14.43 14.47 -12.84
C LEU A 77 -15.35 14.67 -14.04
N ASN A 78 -16.52 15.32 -13.86
CA ASN A 78 -17.41 15.65 -14.98
C ASN A 78 -16.76 16.61 -15.98
N LYS A 79 -15.99 17.59 -15.50
CA LYS A 79 -15.31 18.58 -16.35
C LYS A 79 -14.18 17.96 -17.17
N LYS A 80 -13.38 17.06 -16.56
CA LYS A 80 -12.21 16.44 -17.21
C LYS A 80 -12.60 15.28 -18.12
N PHE A 81 -13.68 14.56 -17.78
CA PHE A 81 -14.09 13.34 -18.47
C PHE A 81 -15.58 13.38 -18.88
N PRO A 82 -16.03 14.40 -19.63
CA PRO A 82 -17.45 14.63 -19.91
C PRO A 82 -18.12 13.53 -20.74
N GLU A 83 -17.35 12.79 -21.54
CA GLU A 83 -17.86 11.72 -22.41
C GLU A 83 -17.38 10.32 -22.03
N ASP A 84 -16.55 10.19 -20.99
CA ASP A 84 -16.08 8.87 -20.57
C ASP A 84 -17.17 8.11 -19.82
N LYS A 85 -17.63 7.01 -20.42
CA LYS A 85 -18.72 6.19 -19.85
C LYS A 85 -18.34 5.59 -18.50
N LYS A 86 -17.09 5.12 -18.34
CA LYS A 86 -16.63 4.51 -17.08
C LYS A 86 -16.57 5.54 -15.97
N THR A 87 -16.08 6.75 -16.26
CA THR A 87 -16.09 7.86 -15.30
C THR A 87 -17.51 8.27 -14.93
N LYS A 88 -18.46 8.28 -15.87
CA LYS A 88 -19.89 8.52 -15.54
C LYS A 88 -20.46 7.45 -14.60
N GLU A 89 -20.15 6.18 -14.84
CA GLU A 89 -20.55 5.07 -13.95
C GLU A 89 -19.92 5.22 -12.55
N PHE A 90 -18.63 5.55 -12.49
CA PHE A 90 -17.90 5.82 -11.24
C PHE A 90 -18.46 7.03 -10.48
N ILE A 91 -18.84 8.10 -11.16
CA ILE A 91 -19.50 9.26 -10.53
C ILE A 91 -20.84 8.87 -9.92
N ASN A 92 -21.61 8.00 -10.60
CA ASN A 92 -22.88 7.50 -10.04
C ASN A 92 -22.62 6.66 -8.77
N PHE A 93 -21.56 5.85 -8.78
CA PHE A 93 -21.10 5.15 -7.58
C PHE A 93 -20.76 6.12 -6.44
N PHE A 94 -19.95 7.16 -6.68
CA PHE A 94 -19.64 8.21 -5.70
C PHE A 94 -20.91 8.81 -5.10
N LYS A 95 -21.85 9.25 -5.95
CA LYS A 95 -23.13 9.84 -5.52
C LYS A 95 -23.97 8.90 -4.66
N SER A 96 -23.87 7.59 -4.91
CA SER A 96 -24.61 6.59 -4.13
C SER A 96 -23.99 6.37 -2.75
N GLY A 97 -22.66 6.28 -2.67
CA GLY A 97 -21.93 6.01 -1.42
C GLY A 97 -21.83 7.21 -0.47
N ILE A 98 -22.00 8.44 -0.95
CA ILE A 98 -22.03 9.64 -0.08
C ILE A 98 -23.26 9.67 0.84
N LYS A 99 -24.34 8.95 0.50
CA LYS A 99 -25.59 8.96 1.28
C LYS A 99 -25.41 8.19 2.59
N ASN A 100 -25.79 8.82 3.70
CA ASN A 100 -25.79 8.22 5.05
C ASN A 100 -24.40 7.80 5.57
N ASN A 101 -23.35 8.54 5.21
CA ASN A 101 -21.99 8.29 5.70
C ASN A 101 -21.61 9.25 6.84
N GLU A 102 -20.88 8.73 7.83
CA GLU A 102 -20.37 9.51 8.96
C GLU A 102 -18.96 10.08 8.69
N PHE A 103 -18.33 9.73 7.56
CA PHE A 103 -17.02 10.22 7.13
C PHE A 103 -15.90 9.92 8.14
N ILE A 104 -15.93 8.73 8.75
CA ILE A 104 -15.08 8.37 9.90
C ILE A 104 -13.60 8.28 9.48
N LEU A 105 -13.30 7.75 8.30
CA LEU A 105 -11.93 7.63 7.78
C LEU A 105 -11.36 8.98 7.32
N LEU A 106 -12.24 9.96 7.07
CA LEU A 106 -11.88 11.24 6.47
C LEU A 106 -11.96 12.42 7.45
N THR A 107 -12.26 12.17 8.72
CA THR A 107 -12.41 13.21 9.75
C THR A 107 -11.67 12.80 11.02
N ASP A 108 -11.33 13.77 11.86
CA ASP A 108 -10.59 13.55 13.10
C ASP A 108 -9.17 12.95 12.87
N ASN A 109 -8.59 13.23 11.69
CA ASN A 109 -7.21 12.90 11.32
C ASN A 109 -6.24 14.02 11.74
N GLU A 110 -4.92 13.80 11.65
CA GLU A 110 -3.93 14.86 11.90
C GLU A 110 -3.92 15.90 10.76
N ASP A 111 -3.86 17.18 11.12
CA ASP A 111 -3.76 18.29 10.16
C ASP A 111 -2.42 18.22 9.40
N ASP A 112 -2.46 18.54 8.10
CA ASP A 112 -1.30 18.60 7.20
C ASP A 112 -0.49 17.29 7.07
N THR A 113 -0.99 16.18 7.61
CA THR A 113 -0.36 14.87 7.58
C THR A 113 -1.16 13.92 6.70
N LEU A 114 -0.69 13.70 5.47
CA LEU A 114 -1.35 12.80 4.52
C LEU A 114 -1.18 11.31 4.87
N ILE A 115 -0.03 10.96 5.45
CA ILE A 115 0.28 9.62 5.95
C ILE A 115 0.98 9.81 7.30
N ASP A 116 0.34 9.34 8.37
CA ASP A 116 0.80 9.52 9.76
C ASP A 116 2.15 8.85 10.00
N ASP A 117 2.22 7.52 9.85
CA ASP A 117 3.51 6.84 9.89
C ASP A 117 3.59 5.52 9.10
N TYR A 118 4.83 5.05 8.98
CA TYR A 118 5.22 3.78 8.38
C TYR A 118 5.63 2.73 9.41
N GLU A 119 5.37 2.94 10.70
CA GLU A 119 5.90 2.07 11.78
C GLU A 119 5.46 0.62 11.60
N HIS A 120 4.18 0.42 11.32
CA HIS A 120 3.60 -0.89 11.14
C HIS A 120 4.29 -1.69 10.03
N PHE A 121 4.85 -1.03 9.02
CA PHE A 121 5.61 -1.68 7.96
C PHE A 121 6.93 -2.31 8.42
N TYR A 122 7.53 -1.80 9.49
CA TYR A 122 8.72 -2.39 10.11
C TYR A 122 8.34 -3.48 11.11
N THR A 123 7.22 -3.34 11.80
CA THR A 123 6.83 -4.26 12.88
C THR A 123 6.06 -5.49 12.38
N ASP A 124 5.24 -5.38 11.32
CA ASP A 124 4.46 -6.49 10.79
C ASP A 124 5.36 -7.69 10.40
N PRO A 125 6.48 -7.52 9.66
CA PRO A 125 7.40 -8.61 9.36
C PRO A 125 7.91 -9.34 10.60
N VAL A 126 8.23 -8.60 11.66
CA VAL A 126 8.74 -9.15 12.91
C VAL A 126 7.72 -10.07 13.58
N LEU A 127 6.45 -9.69 13.53
CA LEU A 127 5.36 -10.48 14.09
C LEU A 127 5.00 -11.69 13.23
N ILE A 128 5.07 -11.54 11.90
CA ILE A 128 4.77 -12.63 10.96
C ILE A 128 5.85 -13.71 10.99
N PHE A 129 7.12 -13.32 11.11
CA PHE A 129 8.26 -14.23 11.09
C PHE A 129 8.97 -14.25 12.46
N GLU A 130 8.24 -14.54 13.54
CA GLU A 130 8.74 -14.44 14.93
C GLU A 130 9.99 -15.29 15.22
N ASP A 131 10.17 -16.42 14.51
CA ASP A 131 11.34 -17.29 14.64
C ASP A 131 12.57 -16.81 13.83
N SER A 132 12.46 -15.68 13.12
CA SER A 132 13.54 -15.14 12.30
C SER A 132 14.46 -14.22 13.08
N LYS A 133 15.69 -14.10 12.57
CA LYS A 133 16.64 -13.07 13.00
C LYS A 133 16.51 -11.83 12.12
N PHE A 134 16.28 -10.69 12.76
CA PHE A 134 16.18 -9.38 12.12
C PHE A 134 17.42 -8.54 12.43
N ILE A 135 18.02 -8.01 11.36
CA ILE A 135 19.15 -7.09 11.45
C ILE A 135 18.73 -5.81 10.75
N PHE A 136 18.47 -4.77 11.53
CA PHE A 136 18.13 -3.45 11.01
C PHE A 136 19.38 -2.56 10.98
N ASP A 137 19.38 -1.58 10.07
CA ASP A 137 20.32 -0.45 10.16
C ASP A 137 20.00 0.39 11.40
N ASN A 138 21.02 1.07 11.90
CA ASN A 138 20.90 1.88 13.10
C ASN A 138 20.24 3.24 12.78
N GLU A 139 18.93 3.21 12.58
CA GLU A 139 18.09 4.39 12.39
C GLU A 139 17.33 4.72 13.68
N GLU A 140 17.74 5.80 14.37
CA GLU A 140 17.26 6.15 15.71
C GLU A 140 15.72 6.17 15.83
N THR A 141 15.03 6.73 14.85
CA THR A 141 13.55 6.80 14.83
C THR A 141 12.92 5.40 14.81
N ILE A 142 13.42 4.51 13.96
CA ILE A 142 12.89 3.14 13.81
C ILE A 142 13.26 2.29 15.01
N CYS A 143 14.50 2.42 15.52
CA CYS A 143 14.92 1.79 16.77
C CYS A 143 13.94 2.13 17.89
N ASN A 144 13.73 3.43 18.14
CA ASN A 144 12.83 3.90 19.19
C ASN A 144 11.39 3.39 19.01
N LYS A 145 10.88 3.35 17.78
CA LYS A 145 9.55 2.83 17.48
C LYS A 145 9.43 1.33 17.79
N ILE A 146 10.31 0.50 17.22
CA ILE A 146 10.32 -0.96 17.44
C ILE A 146 10.51 -1.29 18.93
N GLU A 147 11.42 -0.59 19.62
CA GLU A 147 11.70 -0.81 21.03
C GLU A 147 10.48 -0.50 21.91
N ASN A 148 9.75 0.57 21.61
CA ASN A 148 8.61 0.99 22.42
C ASN A 148 7.28 0.36 21.99
N ARG A 149 7.26 -0.36 20.86
CA ARG A 149 6.05 -0.99 20.35
C ARG A 149 5.57 -2.11 21.26
N LYS A 150 4.38 -1.92 21.81
CA LYS A 150 3.65 -2.90 22.61
C LYS A 150 2.67 -3.69 21.74
N ILE A 151 2.65 -5.00 21.93
CA ILE A 151 1.71 -5.91 21.28
C ILE A 151 0.84 -6.60 22.34
N ILE A 152 -0.46 -6.73 22.04
CA ILE A 152 -1.40 -7.48 22.88
C ILE A 152 -1.31 -8.95 22.45
N LEU A 153 -1.05 -9.84 23.40
CA LEU A 153 -1.09 -11.28 23.14
C LEU A 153 -2.42 -11.84 23.68
N ARG A 154 -3.45 -11.90 22.82
CA ARG A 154 -4.66 -12.65 23.17
C ARG A 154 -4.38 -14.15 23.04
N LYS A 155 -4.55 -14.90 24.13
CA LYS A 155 -4.23 -16.34 24.18
C LYS A 155 -5.26 -17.22 23.47
N ASN A 156 -6.53 -16.80 23.39
CA ASN A 156 -7.61 -17.57 22.75
C ASN A 156 -8.57 -16.67 21.93
N LEU A 157 -9.10 -17.23 20.84
CA LEU A 157 -10.15 -16.62 20.00
C LEU A 157 -11.48 -16.41 20.76
N GLU A 158 -11.69 -17.07 21.90
CA GLU A 158 -12.91 -16.95 22.70
C GLU A 158 -12.96 -15.67 23.57
N ASP A 159 -11.82 -14.97 23.73
CA ASP A 159 -11.75 -13.66 24.39
C ASP A 159 -12.28 -12.50 23.50
N ILE A 160 -12.83 -12.83 22.31
CA ILE A 160 -13.46 -11.90 21.37
C ILE A 160 -14.93 -11.66 21.79
N THR A 161 -15.16 -11.29 23.04
CA THR A 161 -16.34 -10.48 23.34
C THR A 161 -15.90 -9.03 23.17
N LEU A 162 -16.30 -8.42 22.05
CA LEU A 162 -16.07 -7.01 21.76
C LEU A 162 -16.95 -6.15 22.68
N ASP A 163 -16.69 -6.17 23.99
CA ASP A 163 -17.19 -5.11 24.84
C ASP A 163 -16.33 -3.87 24.57
N LYS A 164 -16.91 -2.89 23.88
CA LYS A 164 -16.26 -1.61 23.52
C LYS A 164 -15.78 -0.83 24.75
N ASN A 165 -16.15 -1.23 25.96
CA ASN A 165 -15.73 -0.62 27.21
C ASN A 165 -14.60 -1.37 27.94
N GLN A 166 -14.10 -2.49 27.40
CA GLN A 166 -13.02 -3.24 28.03
C GLN A 166 -11.70 -2.49 27.87
N LYS A 167 -11.22 -1.88 28.96
CA LYS A 167 -9.86 -1.33 29.04
C LYS A 167 -8.89 -2.49 29.25
N PHE A 168 -7.94 -2.67 28.34
CA PHE A 168 -6.83 -3.60 28.53
C PHE A 168 -5.90 -3.07 29.63
N GLU A 169 -5.45 -3.94 30.52
CA GLU A 169 -4.50 -3.57 31.56
C GLU A 169 -3.06 -3.62 31.00
N LEU A 170 -2.15 -2.84 31.58
CA LEU A 170 -0.75 -2.78 31.13
C LEU A 170 -0.05 -4.15 31.15
N GLU A 171 -0.53 -5.08 31.97
CA GLU A 171 0.00 -6.43 32.13
C GLU A 171 -0.31 -7.36 30.93
N ASP A 172 -1.26 -6.97 30.07
CA ASP A 172 -1.66 -7.73 28.87
C ASP A 172 -0.72 -7.54 27.66
N TYR A 173 0.25 -6.63 27.78
CA TYR A 173 1.13 -6.23 26.69
C TYR A 173 2.54 -6.82 26.84
N LYS A 174 3.12 -7.27 25.71
CA LYS A 174 4.56 -7.56 25.59
C LYS A 174 5.22 -6.60 24.61
N ARG A 175 6.54 -6.42 24.72
CA ARG A 175 7.30 -5.69 23.71
C ARG A 175 7.59 -6.62 22.54
N ILE A 176 7.69 -6.05 21.33
CA ILE A 176 8.10 -6.81 20.14
C ILE A 176 9.48 -7.47 20.34
N LEU A 177 10.39 -6.77 21.03
CA LEU A 177 11.72 -7.29 21.37
C LEU A 177 11.71 -8.55 22.23
N ASP A 178 10.63 -8.80 22.99
CA ASP A 178 10.52 -10.01 23.82
C ASP A 178 10.18 -11.26 22.99
N LYS A 179 9.89 -11.08 21.69
CA LYS A 179 9.35 -12.10 20.81
C LYS A 179 10.23 -12.46 19.62
N ALA A 180 11.11 -11.57 19.18
CA ALA A 180 11.93 -11.80 18.00
C ALA A 180 13.40 -11.47 18.27
N ASP A 181 14.31 -12.18 17.59
CA ASP A 181 15.75 -11.87 17.59
C ASP A 181 16.00 -10.63 16.73
N ILE A 182 16.00 -9.45 17.35
CA ILE A 182 16.23 -8.17 16.70
C ILE A 182 17.58 -7.59 17.12
N SER A 183 18.34 -7.10 16.13
CA SER A 183 19.55 -6.33 16.36
C SER A 183 19.62 -5.11 15.44
N PHE A 184 20.21 -4.03 15.93
CA PHE A 184 20.50 -2.81 15.19
C PHE A 184 22.01 -2.68 14.99
N GLN A 185 22.46 -2.45 13.76
CA GLN A 185 23.89 -2.45 13.42
C GLN A 185 24.24 -1.30 12.49
N ASP A 186 25.48 -0.80 12.57
CA ASP A 186 25.99 0.23 11.67
C ASP A 186 26.22 -0.35 10.26
N SER A 187 25.50 0.19 9.26
CA SER A 187 25.62 -0.17 7.85
C SER A 187 27.06 -0.18 7.32
N LYS A 188 27.97 0.65 7.85
CA LYS A 188 29.39 0.67 7.42
C LYS A 188 30.12 -0.64 7.74
N ASN A 189 29.67 -1.36 8.76
CA ASN A 189 30.33 -2.55 9.28
C ASN A 189 29.58 -3.85 8.97
N ASN A 190 28.37 -3.77 8.38
CA ASN A 190 27.55 -4.93 8.08
C ASN A 190 27.28 -5.07 6.57
N LYS A 191 27.85 -6.12 5.97
CA LYS A 191 27.70 -6.40 4.53
C LYS A 191 26.27 -6.75 4.10
N PHE A 192 25.44 -7.30 5.00
CA PHE A 192 24.05 -7.63 4.67
C PHE A 192 23.19 -6.38 4.58
N ILE A 193 23.42 -5.39 5.45
CA ILE A 193 22.77 -4.08 5.35
C ILE A 193 23.16 -3.40 4.04
N GLN A 194 24.46 -3.38 3.70
CA GLN A 194 24.93 -2.82 2.42
C GLN A 194 24.30 -3.49 1.19
N ILE A 195 24.14 -4.83 1.22
CA ILE A 195 23.43 -5.56 0.17
C ILE A 195 21.95 -5.15 0.13
N SER A 196 21.31 -5.00 1.30
CA SER A 196 19.92 -4.54 1.40
C SER A 196 19.74 -3.16 0.77
N ASP A 197 20.63 -2.20 1.03
CA ASP A 197 20.58 -0.87 0.44
C ASP A 197 20.67 -0.91 -1.09
N CYS A 198 21.56 -1.73 -1.65
CA CYS A 198 21.65 -1.94 -3.08
C CYS A 198 20.37 -2.54 -3.66
N VAL A 199 19.79 -3.54 -2.99
CA VAL A 199 18.53 -4.18 -3.41
C VAL A 199 17.37 -3.18 -3.38
N VAL A 200 17.25 -2.39 -2.31
CA VAL A 200 16.23 -1.33 -2.18
C VAL A 200 16.41 -0.28 -3.28
N GLY A 201 17.64 0.12 -3.60
CA GLY A 201 17.90 1.05 -4.70
C GLY A 201 17.48 0.50 -6.08
N ILE A 202 17.75 -0.78 -6.35
CA ILE A 202 17.32 -1.45 -7.58
C ILE A 202 15.79 -1.53 -7.64
N LEU A 203 15.14 -1.95 -6.55
CA LEU A 203 13.69 -2.03 -6.47
C LEU A 203 13.05 -0.65 -6.63
N GLY A 204 13.60 0.39 -6.00
CA GLY A 204 13.12 1.76 -6.13
C GLY A 204 13.13 2.25 -7.57
N LYS A 205 14.23 2.02 -8.30
CA LYS A 205 14.32 2.37 -9.73
C LYS A 205 13.37 1.56 -10.59
N PHE A 206 13.20 0.27 -10.26
CA PHE A 206 12.26 -0.59 -10.95
C PHE A 206 10.80 -0.12 -10.77
N PHE A 207 10.34 0.12 -9.54
CA PHE A 207 8.97 0.59 -9.30
C PHE A 207 8.73 2.03 -9.78
N GLU A 208 9.74 2.90 -9.73
CA GLU A 208 9.70 4.23 -10.37
C GLU A 208 9.41 4.08 -11.88
N TYR A 209 10.16 3.22 -12.58
CA TYR A 209 9.92 2.94 -14.00
C TYR A 209 8.50 2.43 -14.26
N ILE A 210 7.99 1.51 -13.44
CA ILE A 210 6.62 0.99 -13.54
C ILE A 210 5.59 2.11 -13.42
N ASN A 211 5.76 2.97 -12.40
CA ASN A 211 4.81 4.04 -12.12
C ASN A 211 4.81 5.09 -13.24
N ILE A 212 5.97 5.52 -13.75
CA ILE A 212 6.02 6.61 -14.75
C ILE A 212 5.72 6.14 -16.18
N THR A 213 5.94 4.87 -16.50
CA THR A 213 5.79 4.35 -17.86
C THR A 213 4.40 3.78 -18.08
N SER A 214 3.76 4.08 -19.22
CA SER A 214 2.47 3.48 -19.58
C SER A 214 2.63 2.00 -19.97
N LEU A 215 1.55 1.22 -19.85
CA LEU A 215 1.56 -0.18 -20.27
C LEU A 215 1.87 -0.34 -21.77
N GLU A 216 1.45 0.60 -22.61
CA GLU A 216 1.71 0.58 -24.05
C GLU A 216 3.17 0.89 -24.40
N GLU A 217 3.84 1.76 -23.64
CA GLU A 217 5.29 2.00 -23.78
C GLU A 217 6.08 0.79 -23.29
N ILE A 218 5.67 0.21 -22.16
CA ILE A 218 6.22 -1.06 -21.66
C ILE A 218 6.13 -2.12 -22.76
N LYS A 219 4.94 -2.36 -23.33
CA LYS A 219 4.75 -3.34 -24.43
C LYS A 219 5.69 -3.17 -25.63
N LYS A 220 6.15 -1.94 -25.92
CA LYS A 220 7.04 -1.62 -27.04
C LYS A 220 8.53 -1.72 -26.71
N THR A 221 8.88 -1.85 -25.44
CA THR A 221 10.27 -1.91 -25.00
C THR A 221 10.88 -3.27 -25.35
N ASP A 222 12.09 -3.28 -25.88
CA ASP A 222 12.83 -4.51 -26.16
C ASP A 222 13.51 -5.04 -24.89
N TYR A 223 12.80 -5.94 -24.21
CA TYR A 223 13.21 -6.52 -22.94
C TYR A 223 14.29 -7.60 -23.04
N LEU A 224 14.48 -8.17 -24.24
CA LEU A 224 15.40 -9.29 -24.46
C LEU A 224 16.87 -8.90 -24.26
N ASN A 225 17.17 -7.59 -24.24
CA ASN A 225 18.51 -7.04 -24.05
C ASN A 225 18.77 -6.47 -22.64
N ILE A 226 17.83 -6.62 -21.69
CA ILE A 226 17.96 -6.07 -20.34
C ILE A 226 18.12 -7.20 -19.32
N GLU A 227 19.30 -7.83 -19.32
CA GLU A 227 19.68 -8.93 -18.41
C GLU A 227 19.35 -8.63 -16.94
N GLY A 228 19.54 -7.39 -16.49
CA GLY A 228 19.24 -6.97 -15.12
C GLY A 228 17.76 -7.07 -14.73
N ILE A 229 16.83 -6.75 -15.63
CA ILE A 229 15.39 -6.86 -15.36
C ILE A 229 14.99 -8.34 -15.30
N ALA A 230 15.54 -9.17 -16.19
CA ALA A 230 15.31 -10.61 -16.17
C ALA A 230 15.74 -11.25 -14.85
N LEU A 231 16.97 -10.94 -14.39
CA LEU A 231 17.50 -11.44 -13.12
C LEU A 231 16.70 -10.94 -11.91
N LEU A 232 16.25 -9.68 -11.93
CA LEU A 232 15.40 -9.14 -10.87
C LEU A 232 14.04 -9.87 -10.81
N ILE A 233 13.40 -10.10 -11.97
CA ILE A 233 12.13 -10.83 -12.05
C ILE A 233 12.30 -12.27 -11.57
N GLU A 234 13.35 -12.95 -11.98
CA GLU A 234 13.65 -14.31 -11.50
C GLU A 234 13.82 -14.34 -9.97
N LEU A 235 14.51 -13.35 -9.40
CA LEU A 235 14.68 -13.23 -7.95
C LEU A 235 13.37 -12.95 -7.21
N LEU A 236 12.50 -12.11 -7.78
CA LEU A 236 11.15 -11.84 -7.28
C LEU A 236 10.31 -13.12 -7.29
N ASP A 237 10.26 -13.82 -8.43
CA ASP A 237 9.50 -15.06 -8.60
C ASP A 237 9.99 -16.16 -7.67
N LYS A 238 11.30 -16.30 -7.54
CA LYS A 238 11.92 -17.21 -6.58
C LYS A 238 11.51 -16.90 -5.13
N SER A 239 11.35 -15.63 -4.78
CA SER A 239 10.95 -15.20 -3.43
C SER A 239 9.47 -15.45 -3.16
N VAL A 240 8.59 -15.14 -4.11
CA VAL A 240 7.15 -15.46 -4.04
C VAL A 240 6.92 -16.96 -3.92
N ASN A 241 7.63 -17.76 -4.72
CA ASN A 241 7.53 -19.22 -4.70
C ASN A 241 8.02 -19.83 -3.39
N TYR A 242 8.90 -19.14 -2.66
CA TYR A 242 9.31 -19.55 -1.32
C TYR A 242 8.24 -19.18 -0.28
N SER A 243 7.74 -17.94 -0.32
CA SER A 243 6.60 -17.49 0.49
C SER A 243 6.02 -16.19 -0.06
N GLU A 244 4.71 -16.18 -0.29
CA GLU A 244 3.98 -14.98 -0.73
C GLU A 244 4.09 -13.83 0.29
N LEU A 245 4.28 -14.15 1.57
CA LEU A 245 4.43 -13.18 2.66
C LEU A 245 5.73 -12.36 2.58
N LEU A 246 6.69 -12.74 1.73
CA LEU A 246 7.90 -11.95 1.51
C LEU A 246 7.65 -10.70 0.64
N LEU A 247 6.52 -10.62 -0.07
CA LEU A 247 6.23 -9.48 -0.93
C LEU A 247 4.97 -8.77 -0.45
N LYS A 248 5.14 -7.54 0.04
CA LYS A 248 4.01 -6.65 0.35
C LYS A 248 4.00 -5.54 -0.70
N ASN A 249 2.96 -5.49 -1.52
CA ASN A 249 2.84 -4.49 -2.58
C ASN A 249 1.52 -3.74 -2.44
N ILE A 250 1.61 -2.47 -2.05
CA ILE A 250 0.48 -1.58 -1.78
C ILE A 250 0.43 -0.54 -2.88
N GLN A 251 -0.30 -0.84 -3.94
CA GLN A 251 -0.47 0.02 -5.11
C GLN A 251 -1.77 -0.33 -5.85
N ALA A 252 -2.16 0.51 -6.80
CA ALA A 252 -3.30 0.25 -7.67
C ALA A 252 -3.07 -0.98 -8.55
N ASP A 253 -4.13 -1.77 -8.79
CA ASP A 253 -4.08 -2.97 -9.64
C ASP A 253 -3.54 -2.67 -11.05
N LEU A 254 -3.81 -1.49 -11.61
CA LEU A 254 -3.27 -1.09 -12.91
C LEU A 254 -1.73 -1.00 -12.95
N GLU A 255 -1.08 -0.72 -11.81
CA GLU A 255 0.38 -0.72 -11.70
C GLU A 255 0.89 -2.16 -11.51
N VAL A 256 0.11 -3.02 -10.84
CA VAL A 256 0.39 -4.46 -10.73
C VAL A 256 0.27 -5.15 -12.09
N GLU A 257 -0.69 -4.78 -12.93
CA GLU A 257 -0.84 -5.28 -14.30
C GLU A 257 0.42 -5.09 -15.15
N LYS A 258 1.12 -3.96 -14.98
CA LYS A 258 2.40 -3.70 -15.68
C LYS A 258 3.49 -4.68 -15.22
N LEU A 259 3.55 -4.98 -13.93
CA LEU A 259 4.46 -5.99 -13.39
C LEU A 259 4.12 -7.38 -13.93
N PHE A 260 2.84 -7.75 -13.96
CA PHE A 260 2.40 -9.02 -14.55
C PHE A 260 2.76 -9.13 -16.03
N PHE A 261 2.57 -8.04 -16.79
CA PHE A 261 2.98 -8.01 -18.18
C PHE A 261 4.49 -8.24 -18.33
N LEU A 262 5.33 -7.54 -17.57
CA LEU A 262 6.78 -7.74 -17.60
C LEU A 262 7.14 -9.18 -17.24
N ARG A 263 6.60 -9.72 -16.13
CA ARG A 263 6.82 -11.11 -15.72
C ARG A 263 6.46 -12.09 -16.82
N SER A 264 5.33 -11.90 -17.50
CA SER A 264 4.90 -12.76 -18.63
C SER A 264 5.87 -12.78 -19.82
N LYS A 265 6.76 -11.78 -19.96
CA LYS A 265 7.80 -11.75 -21.01
C LYS A 265 9.03 -12.57 -20.65
N PHE A 266 9.28 -12.78 -19.37
CA PHE A 266 10.42 -13.55 -18.87
C PHE A 266 10.01 -14.95 -18.38
N ASP A 267 8.71 -15.19 -18.15
CA ASP A 267 8.18 -16.44 -17.61
C ASP A 267 7.05 -17.02 -18.50
N ILE A 268 7.38 -18.01 -19.33
CA ILE A 268 6.42 -18.77 -20.15
C ILE A 268 5.65 -19.82 -19.30
N TYR A 269 6.11 -20.15 -18.08
CA TYR A 269 5.67 -21.37 -17.38
C TYR A 269 4.78 -21.14 -16.14
N ASN A 270 4.88 -20.00 -15.44
CA ASN A 270 4.06 -19.75 -14.23
C ASN A 270 2.73 -18.99 -14.45
N PHE A 271 2.48 -18.49 -15.66
CA PHE A 271 1.31 -17.66 -16.01
C PHE A 271 -0.05 -18.27 -15.60
N LEU A 272 -0.18 -19.60 -15.62
CA LEU A 272 -1.45 -20.29 -15.36
C LEU A 272 -1.73 -20.57 -13.87
N LYS A 273 -0.72 -20.54 -12.98
CA LYS A 273 -0.92 -20.89 -11.57
C LYS A 273 -1.47 -19.75 -10.72
N TYR A 274 -1.23 -18.50 -11.12
CA TYR A 274 -1.61 -17.31 -10.36
C TYR A 274 -3.07 -16.89 -10.63
N ILE A 275 -3.56 -17.09 -11.86
CA ILE A 275 -4.96 -16.78 -12.25
C ILE A 275 -5.98 -17.69 -11.55
N LEU A 276 -5.57 -18.88 -11.10
CA LEU A 276 -6.47 -19.88 -10.52
C LEU A 276 -6.59 -19.82 -8.98
N ARG A 277 -6.00 -18.81 -8.32
CA ARG A 277 -6.00 -18.68 -6.85
C ARG A 277 -6.45 -17.33 -6.30
N SER A 278 -6.82 -16.38 -7.15
CA SER A 278 -7.63 -15.19 -6.81
C SER A 278 -9.08 -15.46 -7.19
#